data_AF-A0A348XE38-F1
#
_entry.id   AF-A0A348XE38-F1
#
_cell.length_a   1.000
_cell.length_b   1.000
_cell.length_c   1.000
_cell.angle_alpha   90.00
_cell.angle_beta   90.00
_cell.angle_gamma   90.00
#
_symmetry.space_group_name_H-M   'P 1'
#
loop_
_entity.id
_entity.type
_entity.pdbx_description
1 polymer ?
#
loop_
_entity_poly.entity_id
_entity_poly.type
_entity_poly.pdbx_seq_one_letter_code
_entity_poly.pdbx_strand_id
1 'polypeptide(L)'
;MIAGARWRMSFDAGLKRVRFASVPDGTKLPEPPGLEKLGLGEDGWRELTMPHDWGIAGPFRDDPPNQNGKLPWLGISWCRKTFG
;
A
#
# COMPACT_ATOMS: atom_id res chain seq x y z
N MET A 1 29.76 -9.22 29.96
CA MET A 1 28.40 -8.68 29.83
C MET A 1 27.61 -9.62 28.94
N ILE A 2 26.53 -10.23 29.44
CA ILE A 2 25.71 -11.16 28.65
C ILE A 2 24.68 -10.31 27.91
N ALA A 3 24.77 -10.23 26.59
CA ALA A 3 23.70 -9.65 25.79
C ALA A 3 22.44 -10.51 25.99
N GLY A 4 21.35 -9.92 26.48
CA GLY A 4 20.07 -10.61 26.61
C GLY A 4 19.60 -11.15 25.26
N ALA A 5 18.98 -12.33 25.25
CA ALA A 5 18.50 -12.97 24.03
C ALA A 5 17.49 -12.05 23.30
N ARG A 6 17.80 -11.69 22.05
CA ARG A 6 16.92 -10.93 21.16
C ARG A 6 16.32 -11.88 20.12
N TRP A 7 15.00 -11.91 20.04
CA TRP A 7 14.28 -12.66 19.01
C TRP A 7 13.75 -11.72 17.93
N ARG A 8 13.72 -12.20 16.69
CA ARG A 8 13.17 -11.50 15.52
C ARG A 8 12.26 -12.45 14.77
N MET A 9 11.09 -11.97 14.38
CA MET A 9 10.17 -12.67 13.48
C MET A 9 9.87 -11.78 12.28
N SER A 10 9.48 -12.39 11.15
CA SER A 10 8.98 -11.64 10.00
C SER A 10 7.65 -11.00 10.35
N PHE A 11 7.44 -9.77 9.88
CA PHE A 11 6.18 -9.05 10.01
C PHE A 11 5.47 -8.87 8.66
N ASP A 12 5.92 -9.60 7.64
CA ASP A 12 5.62 -9.29 6.25
C ASP A 12 4.22 -9.72 5.81
N ALA A 13 3.66 -10.77 6.39
CA ALA A 13 2.37 -11.33 5.97
C ALA A 13 1.17 -10.67 6.68
N GLY A 14 -0.03 -10.79 6.11
CA GLY A 14 -1.28 -10.41 6.77
C GLY A 14 -1.56 -8.92 6.82
N LEU A 15 -1.00 -8.13 5.88
CA LEU A 15 -1.40 -6.72 5.73
C LEU A 15 -2.68 -6.63 4.89
N LYS A 16 -3.48 -5.61 5.13
CA LYS A 16 -4.56 -5.15 4.25
C LYS A 16 -4.13 -3.86 3.56
N ARG A 17 -4.47 -3.69 2.28
CA ARG A 17 -4.07 -2.54 1.46
C ARG A 17 -5.23 -1.95 0.67
N VAL A 18 -5.31 -0.62 0.65
CA VAL A 18 -6.18 0.17 -0.25
C VAL A 18 -5.38 1.24 -0.98
N ARG A 19 -5.83 1.64 -2.18
CA ARG A 19 -5.15 2.62 -3.04
C ARG A 19 -6.11 3.74 -3.44
N PHE A 20 -5.62 4.97 -3.34
CA PHE A 20 -6.27 6.21 -3.73
C PHE A 20 -5.39 6.90 -4.77
N ALA A 21 -5.71 6.74 -6.04
CA ALA A 21 -4.82 7.11 -7.12
C ALA A 21 -5.56 7.65 -8.34
N SER A 22 -4.79 8.24 -9.26
CA SER A 22 -5.31 8.63 -10.56
C SER A 22 -5.72 7.39 -11.35
N VAL A 23 -6.95 7.38 -11.86
CA VAL A 23 -7.44 6.36 -12.80
C VAL A 23 -7.18 6.80 -14.26
N PRO A 24 -7.27 5.89 -15.25
CA PRO A 24 -6.97 6.21 -16.64
C PRO A 24 -7.83 7.33 -17.24
N ASP A 25 -9.05 7.51 -16.75
CA ASP A 25 -9.95 8.60 -17.19
C ASP A 25 -9.54 10.00 -16.65
N GLY A 26 -8.44 10.09 -15.92
CA GLY A 26 -7.92 11.34 -15.34
C GLY A 26 -8.51 11.69 -13.98
N THR A 27 -9.54 10.98 -13.53
CA THR A 27 -10.12 11.16 -12.18
C THR A 27 -9.09 10.76 -11.12
N LYS A 28 -9.03 11.53 -10.04
CA LYS A 28 -8.24 11.18 -8.86
C LYS A 28 -9.19 10.68 -7.78
N LEU A 29 -8.96 9.47 -7.28
CA LEU A 29 -9.59 9.04 -6.05
C LEU A 29 -8.89 9.76 -4.89
N PRO A 30 -9.56 10.68 -4.17
CA PRO A 30 -8.95 11.37 -3.05
C PRO A 30 -8.73 10.39 -1.90
N GLU A 31 -7.68 10.63 -1.14
CA GLU A 31 -7.47 9.97 0.15
C GLU A 31 -8.52 10.45 1.16
N PRO A 32 -9.37 9.56 1.71
CA PRO A 32 -10.30 9.93 2.76
C PRO A 32 -9.57 10.19 4.09
N PRO A 33 -10.06 11.12 4.93
CA PRO A 33 -9.49 11.34 6.25
C PRO A 33 -9.84 10.18 7.20
N GLY A 34 -8.97 9.91 8.20
CA GLY A 34 -9.27 8.96 9.27
C GLY A 34 -8.89 7.51 8.97
N LEU A 35 -8.07 7.25 7.93
CA LEU A 35 -7.55 5.92 7.60
C LEU A 35 -6.64 5.33 8.71
N GLU A 36 -6.07 6.20 9.53
CA GLU A 36 -5.26 5.88 10.69
C GLU A 36 -6.07 5.44 11.92
N LYS A 37 -7.39 5.66 11.94
CA LYS A 37 -8.22 5.42 13.12
C LYS A 37 -8.34 3.93 13.44
N LEU A 38 -8.19 3.57 14.71
CA LEU A 38 -8.24 2.17 15.15
C LEU A 38 -9.57 1.48 14.79
N GLY A 39 -10.70 2.17 14.93
CA GLY A 39 -12.04 1.62 14.69
C GLY A 39 -12.50 1.62 13.23
N LEU A 40 -11.63 1.97 12.27
CA LEU A 40 -11.99 1.93 10.86
C LEU A 40 -12.10 0.48 10.35
N GLY A 41 -13.22 0.16 9.68
CA GLY A 41 -13.39 -1.10 8.95
C GLY A 41 -12.53 -1.16 7.69
N GLU A 42 -12.00 -2.33 7.39
CA GLU A 42 -11.11 -2.58 6.25
C GLU A 42 -11.85 -3.28 5.09
N ASP A 43 -13.17 -3.11 5.01
CA ASP A 43 -14.00 -3.74 3.98
C ASP A 43 -13.52 -3.36 2.57
N GLY A 44 -13.28 -4.35 1.73
CA GLY A 44 -12.75 -4.16 0.38
C GLY A 44 -11.25 -3.88 0.29
N TRP A 45 -10.51 -3.81 1.42
CA TRP A 45 -9.05 -3.74 1.37
C TRP A 45 -8.48 -5.09 0.94
N ARG A 46 -7.48 -5.06 0.07
CA ARG A 46 -6.85 -6.26 -0.47
C ARG A 46 -5.79 -6.79 0.49
N GLU A 47 -5.76 -8.10 0.69
CA GLU A 47 -4.68 -8.74 1.46
C GLU A 47 -3.33 -8.70 0.73
N LEU A 48 -2.25 -8.53 1.50
CA LEU A 48 -0.90 -8.28 1.01
C LEU A 48 0.15 -8.93 1.91
N THR A 49 1.24 -9.42 1.29
CA THR A 49 2.49 -9.77 1.96
C THR A 49 3.63 -8.90 1.43
N MET A 50 4.51 -8.43 2.31
CA MET A 50 5.69 -7.62 1.98
C MET A 50 6.88 -8.49 1.55
N PRO A 51 7.85 -7.93 0.79
CA PRO A 51 7.82 -6.61 0.15
C PRO A 51 6.88 -6.58 -1.05
N HIS A 52 6.22 -5.44 -1.28
CA HIS A 52 5.35 -5.25 -2.44
C HIS A 52 5.48 -3.84 -3.02
N ASP A 53 5.77 -3.77 -4.32
CA ASP A 53 5.65 -2.55 -5.10
C ASP A 53 4.22 -2.47 -5.66
N TRP A 54 3.51 -1.39 -5.35
CA TRP A 54 2.14 -1.22 -5.83
C TRP A 54 2.06 -0.62 -7.23
N GLY A 55 3.07 0.12 -7.68
CA GLY A 55 3.11 0.77 -8.98
C GLY A 55 3.15 -0.23 -10.13
N ILE A 56 3.80 -1.39 -9.93
CA ILE A 56 3.90 -2.46 -10.92
C ILE A 56 2.59 -3.26 -11.11
N ALA A 57 1.63 -3.14 -10.19
CA ALA A 57 0.43 -3.97 -10.17
C ALA A 57 -0.69 -3.52 -11.13
N GLY A 58 -0.47 -2.48 -11.93
CA GLY A 58 -1.43 -1.97 -12.91
C GLY A 58 -0.84 -1.87 -14.32
N PRO A 59 -1.69 -1.65 -15.34
CA PRO A 59 -1.23 -1.58 -16.72
C PRO A 59 -0.35 -0.35 -16.95
N PHE A 60 0.57 -0.44 -17.92
CA PHE A 60 1.28 0.72 -18.43
C PHE A 60 0.31 1.81 -18.92
N ARG A 61 0.76 3.07 -18.84
CA ARG A 61 -0.03 4.26 -19.12
C ARG A 61 0.76 5.23 -19.97
N ASP A 62 0.12 5.84 -20.96
CA ASP A 62 0.79 6.80 -21.84
C ASP A 62 0.92 8.20 -21.22
N ASP A 63 0.06 8.54 -20.25
CA ASP A 63 -0.05 9.88 -19.66
C ASP A 63 1.12 10.31 -18.73
N PRO A 64 1.79 9.45 -17.93
CA PRO A 64 2.89 9.88 -17.08
C PRO A 64 4.19 10.10 -17.89
N PRO A 65 5.16 10.88 -17.38
CA PRO A 65 6.47 11.03 -18.03
C PRO A 65 7.15 9.68 -18.30
N ASN A 66 7.86 9.58 -19.45
CA ASN A 66 8.53 8.35 -19.89
C ASN A 66 9.83 8.01 -19.12
N GLN A 67 9.96 8.45 -17.86
CA GLN A 67 11.18 8.29 -17.06
C GLN A 67 10.97 7.35 -15.86
N ASN A 68 9.73 6.85 -15.67
CA ASN A 68 9.33 6.01 -14.54
C ASN A 68 8.70 4.69 -15.01
N GLY A 69 9.11 4.21 -16.19
CA GLY A 69 8.58 2.98 -16.78
C GLY A 69 7.10 3.03 -17.15
N LYS A 70 6.50 4.23 -17.29
CA LYS A 70 5.08 4.42 -17.66
C LYS A 70 4.10 3.65 -16.76
N LEU A 71 4.48 3.38 -15.51
CA LEU A 71 3.64 2.66 -14.56
C LEU A 71 2.60 3.59 -13.90
N PRO A 72 1.49 3.05 -13.40
CA PRO A 72 0.47 3.81 -12.68
C PRO A 72 0.90 4.08 -11.24
N TRP A 73 2.08 4.66 -11.00
CA TRP A 73 2.65 4.88 -9.67
C TRP A 73 2.18 6.18 -8.98
N LEU A 74 1.39 7.02 -9.66
CA LEU A 74 0.88 8.26 -9.08
C LEU A 74 -0.33 8.01 -8.18
N GLY A 75 -0.20 8.34 -6.89
CA GLY A 75 -1.28 8.21 -5.90
C GLY A 75 -0.75 7.89 -4.50
N ILE A 76 -1.69 7.55 -3.61
CA ILE A 76 -1.46 7.18 -2.22
C ILE A 76 -1.93 5.74 -2.02
N SER A 77 -1.19 4.95 -1.26
CA SER A 77 -1.60 3.60 -0.86
C SER A 77 -1.42 3.46 0.65
N TRP A 78 -2.41 2.88 1.30
CA TRP A 78 -2.37 2.53 2.72
C TRP A 78 -2.14 1.04 2.88
N CYS A 79 -1.31 0.68 3.86
CA CYS A 79 -1.10 -0.68 4.32
C CYS A 79 -1.37 -0.72 5.83
N ARG A 80 -2.17 -1.68 6.28
CA ARG A 80 -2.58 -1.79 7.68
C ARG A 80 -2.51 -3.23 8.14
N LYS A 81 -2.11 -3.42 9.40
CA LYS A 81 -2.04 -4.73 10.03
C LYS A 81 -2.40 -4.59 11.50
N THR A 82 -3.43 -5.32 11.91
CA THR A 82 -3.76 -5.52 13.31
C THR A 82 -2.95 -6.71 13.83
N PHE A 83 -2.27 -6.55 14.96
CA PHE A 83 -1.42 -7.57 15.57
C PHE A 83 -1.53 -7.49 17.10
N GLY A 84 -1.27 -8.60 17.78
CA GLY A 84 -1.27 -8.76 19.24
C GLY A 84 -0.32 -9.87 19.65
#